data_AF-A0A5D0UN70-F1
#
_entry.id   AF-A0A5D0UN70-F1
#
_cell.length_a   1.000
_cell.length_b   1.000
_cell.length_c   1.000
_cell.angle_alpha   90.00
_cell.angle_beta   90.00
_cell.angle_gamma   90.00
#
_symmetry.space_group_name_H-M   'P 1'
#
loop_
_entity.id
_entity.type
_entity.pdbx_description
1 polymer ?
#
loop_
_entity_poly.entity_id
_entity_poly.type
_entity_poly.pdbx_seq_one_letter_code
_entity_poly.pdbx_strand_id
1 'polypeptide(L)'
;MDRRTLLRATVAGAGGLVLPFTAWSTAYAAPAQNAASPYGPLQAADANGIQLPAGFTSQVIARSGQVVPGTSYVWHNAPDGGAVIPNGTGWIYVSNAETSATSGGGASMISFNSTGQITGASRILSGTNNNCAGGKTPWNTWLSCEEISLGRVWETYPLGGTAVARPA
;
A
#
# COMPACT_ATOMS: atom_id res chain seq x y z
N MET A 1 -3.44 -67.38 -2.08
CA MET A 1 -3.91 -66.02 -1.79
C MET A 1 -5.42 -66.05 -1.73
N ASP A 2 -5.97 -65.62 -0.59
CA ASP A 2 -7.36 -65.81 -0.17
C ASP A 2 -8.20 -64.59 -0.59
N ARG A 3 -9.47 -64.80 -0.94
CA ARG A 3 -10.43 -63.73 -1.27
C ARG A 3 -10.49 -62.69 -0.13
N ARG A 4 -10.26 -63.12 1.10
CA ARG A 4 -10.14 -62.26 2.29
C ARG A 4 -8.88 -61.39 2.30
N THR A 5 -7.78 -61.84 1.72
CA THR A 5 -6.53 -61.07 1.62
C THR A 5 -6.64 -59.95 0.60
N LEU A 6 -7.31 -60.21 -0.53
CA LEU A 6 -7.56 -59.19 -1.58
C LEU A 6 -8.48 -58.08 -1.06
N LEU A 7 -9.56 -58.42 -0.34
CA LEU A 7 -10.48 -57.45 0.28
C LEU A 7 -9.80 -56.61 1.37
N ARG A 8 -8.92 -57.19 2.18
CA ARG A 8 -8.15 -56.45 3.19
C ARG A 8 -7.14 -55.48 2.54
N ALA A 9 -6.53 -55.87 1.44
CA ALA A 9 -5.63 -55.00 0.67
C ALA A 9 -6.38 -53.84 -0.01
N THR A 10 -7.62 -54.05 -0.44
CA THR A 10 -8.45 -52.98 -1.06
C THR A 10 -8.95 -51.96 -0.04
N VAL A 11 -9.32 -52.39 1.18
CA VAL A 11 -9.73 -51.47 2.26
C VAL A 11 -8.55 -50.62 2.76
N ALA A 12 -7.35 -51.20 2.85
CA ALA A 12 -6.15 -50.44 3.21
C ALA A 12 -5.70 -49.46 2.11
N GLY A 13 -5.82 -49.84 0.83
CA GLY A 13 -5.48 -48.99 -0.31
C GLY A 13 -6.46 -47.83 -0.55
N ALA A 14 -7.75 -48.04 -0.28
CA ALA A 14 -8.77 -46.99 -0.37
C ALA A 14 -8.66 -45.98 0.79
N GLY A 15 -8.27 -46.42 1.99
CA GLY A 15 -8.09 -45.52 3.15
C GLY A 15 -6.99 -44.47 2.98
N GLY A 16 -5.98 -44.72 2.15
CA GLY A 16 -4.88 -43.78 1.87
C GLY A 16 -5.16 -42.74 0.80
N LEU A 17 -6.14 -42.99 -0.09
CA LEU A 17 -6.52 -42.08 -1.18
C LEU A 17 -7.75 -41.21 -0.84
N VAL A 18 -8.38 -41.46 0.30
CA VAL A 18 -9.44 -40.63 0.88
C VAL A 18 -8.89 -39.88 2.09
N LEU A 19 -7.74 -39.20 1.93
CA LEU A 19 -7.54 -37.96 2.68
C LEU A 19 -8.62 -37.02 2.15
N PRO A 20 -9.73 -36.87 2.87
CA PRO A 20 -10.98 -36.49 2.24
C PRO A 20 -10.84 -35.04 1.81
N PHE A 21 -11.41 -34.71 0.66
CA PHE A 21 -11.68 -33.32 0.24
C PHE A 21 -12.29 -32.47 1.37
N THR A 22 -12.94 -33.09 2.36
CA THR A 22 -13.47 -32.43 3.57
C THR A 22 -12.38 -31.95 4.53
N ALA A 23 -11.25 -32.65 4.68
CA ALA A 23 -10.12 -32.18 5.52
C ALA A 23 -9.44 -30.96 4.89
N TRP A 24 -9.44 -30.86 3.56
CA TRP A 24 -8.93 -29.69 2.85
C TRP A 24 -9.89 -28.51 3.02
N SER A 25 -11.21 -28.73 2.96
CA SER A 25 -12.18 -27.66 3.22
C SER A 25 -12.03 -27.05 4.62
N THR A 26 -11.73 -27.85 5.65
CA THR A 26 -11.44 -27.34 7.00
C THR A 26 -10.09 -26.64 7.11
N ALA A 27 -9.09 -27.04 6.30
CA ALA A 27 -7.79 -26.37 6.24
C ALA A 27 -7.87 -25.02 5.50
N TYR A 28 -8.63 -24.94 4.39
CA TYR A 28 -8.90 -23.69 3.67
C TYR A 28 -9.91 -22.78 4.39
N ALA A 29 -10.78 -23.33 5.25
CA ALA A 29 -11.69 -22.57 6.10
C ALA A 29 -11.11 -22.25 7.48
N ALA A 30 -9.87 -22.69 7.78
CA ALA A 30 -9.20 -22.30 9.01
C ALA A 30 -9.05 -20.78 9.00
N PRO A 31 -9.66 -20.05 9.94
CA PRO A 31 -9.55 -18.60 9.97
C PRO A 31 -8.09 -18.23 10.12
N ALA A 32 -7.62 -17.25 9.34
CA ALA A 32 -6.29 -16.70 9.51
C ALA A 32 -6.16 -16.24 10.98
N GLN A 33 -5.31 -16.94 11.73
CA GLN A 33 -4.96 -16.54 13.09
C GLN A 33 -3.84 -15.53 12.96
N ASN A 34 -4.06 -14.33 13.49
CA ASN A 34 -2.97 -13.37 13.63
C ASN A 34 -1.90 -14.02 14.51
N ALA A 35 -0.68 -14.12 13.98
CA ALA A 35 0.46 -14.47 14.83
C ALA A 35 0.61 -13.41 15.93
N ALA A 36 1.22 -13.80 17.05
CA ALA A 36 1.60 -12.83 18.06
C ALA A 36 2.50 -11.76 17.41
N SER A 37 2.08 -10.50 17.49
CA SER A 37 2.85 -9.38 16.95
C SER A 37 4.22 -9.34 17.62
N PRO A 38 5.34 -9.26 16.87
CA PRO A 38 6.66 -9.09 17.45
C PRO A 38 6.83 -7.74 18.16
N TYR A 39 5.90 -6.81 17.95
CA TYR A 39 5.91 -5.46 18.52
C TYR A 39 5.06 -5.34 19.80
N GLY A 40 4.34 -6.39 20.19
CA GLY A 40 3.39 -6.36 21.31
C GLY A 40 2.02 -5.78 20.93
N PRO A 41 1.12 -5.61 21.92
CA PRO A 41 -0.23 -5.10 21.71
C PRO A 41 -0.22 -3.59 21.40
N LEU A 42 -1.29 -3.12 20.75
CA LEU A 42 -1.55 -1.69 20.60
C LEU A 42 -1.87 -1.04 21.95
N GLN A 43 -1.37 0.18 22.15
CA GLN A 43 -1.70 1.01 23.31
C GLN A 43 -2.92 1.90 23.03
N ALA A 44 -3.27 2.74 24.00
CA ALA A 44 -4.21 3.84 23.76
C ALA A 44 -3.69 4.76 22.64
N ALA A 45 -4.62 5.45 21.98
CA ALA A 45 -4.26 6.37 20.92
C ALA A 45 -3.34 7.49 21.45
N ASP A 46 -2.33 7.85 20.66
CA ASP A 46 -1.44 8.97 20.95
C ASP A 46 -2.12 10.34 20.69
N ALA A 47 -1.36 11.43 20.81
CA ALA A 47 -1.87 12.78 20.59
C ALA A 47 -2.36 13.04 19.14
N ASN A 48 -2.00 12.18 18.19
CA ASN A 48 -2.46 12.23 16.80
C ASN A 48 -3.65 11.29 16.55
N GLY A 49 -4.13 10.57 17.57
CA GLY A 49 -5.23 9.63 17.46
C GLY A 49 -4.84 8.24 16.96
N ILE A 50 -3.54 7.91 16.92
CA ILE A 50 -3.05 6.63 16.39
C ILE A 50 -2.71 5.68 17.54
N GLN A 51 -3.26 4.46 17.48
CA GLN A 51 -2.88 3.40 18.41
C GLN A 51 -1.61 2.72 17.92
N LEU A 52 -0.56 2.73 18.74
CA LEU A 52 0.75 2.17 18.40
C LEU A 52 1.24 1.20 19.49
N PRO A 53 2.11 0.23 19.15
CA PRO A 53 2.80 -0.57 20.15
C PRO A 53 3.80 0.24 20.97
N ALA A 54 4.28 -0.33 22.07
CA ALA A 54 5.29 0.31 22.92
C ALA A 54 6.57 0.66 22.13
N GLY A 55 7.09 1.88 22.34
CA GLY A 55 8.32 2.36 21.69
C GLY A 55 8.14 2.95 20.30
N PHE A 56 6.94 2.90 19.72
CA PHE A 56 6.61 3.57 18.45
C PHE A 56 6.06 4.97 18.71
N THR A 57 6.30 5.88 17.76
CA THR A 57 5.75 7.25 17.75
C THR A 57 5.18 7.57 16.39
N SER A 58 4.22 8.52 16.33
CA SER A 58 3.70 9.06 15.08
C SER A 58 4.02 10.54 14.92
N GLN A 59 4.13 10.98 13.66
CA GLN A 59 4.27 12.38 13.29
C GLN A 59 3.35 12.68 12.11
N VAL A 60 2.60 13.78 12.23
CA VAL A 60 1.83 14.30 11.10
C VAL A 60 2.76 15.08 10.17
N ILE A 61 3.00 14.56 8.97
CA ILE A 61 3.86 15.20 7.96
C ILE A 61 3.10 16.19 7.07
N ALA A 62 1.79 16.02 6.91
CA ALA A 62 0.92 16.91 6.14
C ALA A 62 -0.56 16.72 6.53
N ARG A 63 -1.39 17.73 6.24
CA ARG A 63 -2.87 17.67 6.38
C ARG A 63 -3.50 18.33 5.16
N SER A 64 -4.56 17.75 4.63
CA SER A 64 -5.27 18.30 3.47
C SER A 64 -5.67 19.77 3.67
N GLY A 65 -5.42 20.58 2.65
CA GLY A 65 -5.72 22.02 2.67
C GLY A 65 -4.82 22.84 3.60
N GLN A 66 -3.84 22.23 4.27
CA GLN A 66 -2.88 22.93 5.12
C GLN A 66 -1.51 23.02 4.43
N VAL A 67 -0.76 24.06 4.77
CA VAL A 67 0.63 24.20 4.32
C VAL A 67 1.47 23.10 4.95
N VAL A 68 2.27 22.41 4.13
CA VAL A 68 3.23 21.41 4.59
C VAL A 68 4.31 22.12 5.42
N PRO A 69 4.59 21.69 6.67
CA PRO A 69 5.52 22.36 7.56
C PRO A 69 6.89 22.63 6.93
N GLY A 70 7.40 23.85 7.07
CA GLY A 70 8.70 24.26 6.52
C GLY A 70 8.68 24.57 5.01
N THR A 71 7.52 24.61 4.38
CA THR A 71 7.36 24.91 2.94
C THR A 71 6.28 25.97 2.71
N SER A 72 6.03 26.33 1.45
CA SER A 72 4.87 27.12 1.03
C SER A 72 3.78 26.29 0.32
N TYR A 73 3.95 24.97 0.23
CA TYR A 73 3.06 24.10 -0.53
C TYR A 73 1.86 23.67 0.31
N VAL A 74 0.65 23.87 -0.21
CA VAL A 74 -0.59 23.37 0.40
C VAL A 74 -0.81 21.92 0.00
N TRP A 75 -0.97 21.04 0.99
CA TRP A 75 -1.20 19.62 0.75
C TRP A 75 -2.56 19.37 0.08
N HIS A 76 -2.61 18.40 -0.82
CA HIS A 76 -3.82 18.08 -1.57
C HIS A 76 -4.92 17.48 -0.68
N ASN A 77 -6.15 17.54 -1.20
CA ASN A 77 -7.30 16.88 -0.60
C ASN A 77 -7.28 15.37 -0.89
N ALA A 78 -8.01 14.61 -0.07
CA ALA A 78 -8.19 13.16 -0.17
C ALA A 78 -6.87 12.40 -0.47
N PRO A 79 -5.87 12.47 0.43
CA PRO A 79 -4.64 11.73 0.26
C PRO A 79 -4.93 10.24 0.32
N ASP A 80 -4.46 9.53 -0.70
CA ASP A 80 -4.64 8.08 -0.83
C ASP A 80 -3.27 7.42 -1.11
N GLY A 81 -3.21 6.48 -2.04
CA GLY A 81 -2.05 5.65 -2.30
C GLY A 81 -0.78 6.45 -2.55
N GLY A 82 0.32 5.90 -2.03
CA GLY A 82 1.61 6.57 -2.03
C GLY A 82 2.76 5.59 -1.91
N ALA A 83 3.97 6.11 -2.04
CA ALA A 83 5.20 5.34 -1.92
C ALA A 83 6.37 6.21 -1.45
N VAL A 84 7.44 5.55 -1.02
CA VAL A 84 8.70 6.21 -0.66
C VAL A 84 9.77 5.94 -1.72
N ILE A 85 10.35 7.01 -2.24
CA ILE A 85 11.36 7.02 -3.29
C ILE A 85 12.70 7.51 -2.69
N PRO A 86 13.80 6.75 -2.84
CA PRO A 86 15.13 7.19 -2.42
C PRO A 86 15.55 8.50 -3.10
N ASN A 87 16.18 9.39 -2.34
CA ASN A 87 16.70 10.65 -2.86
C ASN A 87 18.03 11.02 -2.17
N GLY A 88 19.14 10.54 -2.73
CA GLY A 88 20.45 10.67 -2.09
C GLY A 88 20.47 9.98 -0.72
N THR A 89 20.86 10.71 0.32
CA THR A 89 20.80 10.24 1.72
C THR A 89 19.41 10.39 2.34
N GLY A 90 18.51 11.13 1.68
CA GLY A 90 17.13 11.34 2.10
C GLY A 90 16.14 10.50 1.30
N TRP A 91 14.89 10.93 1.31
CA TRP A 91 13.79 10.23 0.65
C TRP A 91 12.64 11.17 0.30
N ILE A 92 11.79 10.73 -0.61
CA ILE A 92 10.60 11.45 -1.05
C ILE A 92 9.39 10.57 -0.76
N TYR A 93 8.36 11.12 -0.12
CA TYR A 93 7.04 10.51 -0.06
C TYR A 93 6.18 11.09 -1.17
N VAL A 94 5.59 10.22 -1.99
CA VAL A 94 4.56 10.59 -2.97
C VAL A 94 3.19 10.15 -2.47
N SER A 95 2.16 10.92 -2.79
CA SER A 95 0.77 10.59 -2.44
C SER A 95 -0.18 11.09 -3.53
N ASN A 96 -1.15 10.25 -3.87
CA ASN A 96 -2.22 10.57 -4.78
C ASN A 96 -3.31 11.41 -4.11
N ALA A 97 -4.00 12.22 -4.92
CA ALA A 97 -5.21 12.93 -4.55
C ALA A 97 -6.42 12.27 -5.20
N GLU A 98 -7.24 11.60 -4.38
CA GLU A 98 -8.44 10.91 -4.83
C GLU A 98 -9.62 11.88 -4.97
N THR A 99 -9.43 12.90 -5.81
CA THR A 99 -10.46 13.90 -6.13
C THR A 99 -10.57 14.10 -7.64
N SER A 100 -11.65 14.72 -8.09
CA SER A 100 -11.80 15.06 -9.51
C SER A 100 -10.66 15.98 -10.00
N ALA A 101 -10.39 15.97 -11.31
CA ALA A 101 -9.39 16.86 -11.91
C ALA A 101 -9.66 18.34 -11.59
N THR A 102 -10.93 18.75 -11.63
CA THR A 102 -11.36 20.13 -11.29
C THR A 102 -11.24 20.46 -9.80
N SER A 103 -11.20 19.45 -8.93
CA SER A 103 -11.02 19.59 -7.49
C SER A 103 -9.57 19.33 -7.03
N GLY A 104 -8.63 19.34 -7.97
CA GLY A 104 -7.20 19.23 -7.68
C GLY A 104 -6.62 17.81 -7.69
N GLY A 105 -7.29 16.86 -8.34
CA GLY A 105 -6.79 15.50 -8.55
C GLY A 105 -5.40 15.44 -9.18
N GLY A 106 -4.70 14.32 -8.96
CA GLY A 106 -3.31 14.13 -9.32
C GLY A 106 -2.48 13.49 -8.21
N ALA A 107 -1.22 13.92 -8.10
CA ALA A 107 -0.30 13.42 -7.08
C ALA A 107 0.69 14.52 -6.65
N SER A 108 1.09 14.51 -5.38
CA SER A 108 2.08 15.43 -4.81
C SER A 108 3.20 14.67 -4.14
N MET A 109 4.27 15.39 -3.79
CA MET A 109 5.41 14.84 -3.07
C MET A 109 5.87 15.72 -1.92
N ILE A 110 6.49 15.10 -0.92
CA ILE A 110 7.25 15.74 0.17
C ILE A 110 8.66 15.15 0.14
N SER A 111 9.67 16.02 0.13
CA SER A 111 11.08 15.66 0.23
C SER A 111 11.56 15.74 1.67
N PHE A 112 12.39 14.77 2.06
CA PHE A 112 12.98 14.67 3.38
C PHE A 112 14.49 14.52 3.27
N ASN A 113 15.22 15.06 4.24
CA ASN A 113 16.63 14.73 4.43
C ASN A 113 16.80 13.39 5.17
N SER A 114 18.05 12.97 5.38
CA SER A 114 18.41 11.74 6.10
C SER A 114 17.95 11.66 7.55
N THR A 115 17.61 12.79 8.18
CA THR A 115 17.12 12.83 9.58
C THR A 115 15.60 12.82 9.66
N GLY A 116 14.90 12.78 8.52
CA GLY A 116 13.44 12.80 8.46
C GLY A 116 12.85 14.21 8.55
N GLN A 117 13.65 15.26 8.38
CA GLN A 117 13.13 16.63 8.31
C GLN A 117 12.66 16.95 6.89
N ILE A 118 11.51 17.60 6.79
CA ILE A 118 10.95 18.07 5.51
C ILE A 118 11.87 19.15 4.93
N THR A 119 12.28 18.97 3.67
CA THR A 119 13.11 19.92 2.92
C THR A 119 12.39 20.55 1.74
N GLY A 120 11.23 20.04 1.36
CA GLY A 120 10.41 20.60 0.29
C GLY A 120 9.13 19.82 0.06
N ALA A 121 8.19 20.42 -0.66
CA ALA A 121 6.97 19.76 -1.11
C ALA A 121 6.49 20.40 -2.42
N SER A 122 5.91 19.61 -3.32
CA SER A 122 5.43 20.10 -4.61
C SER A 122 4.45 19.15 -5.29
N ARG A 123 3.83 19.63 -6.36
CA ARG A 123 2.93 18.89 -7.25
C ARG A 123 3.74 18.10 -8.28
N ILE A 124 3.43 16.82 -8.47
CA ILE A 124 4.09 15.95 -9.47
C ILE A 124 3.15 15.45 -10.58
N LEU A 125 1.83 15.55 -10.38
CA LEU A 125 0.80 15.26 -11.37
C LEU A 125 -0.44 16.11 -11.07
N SER A 126 -1.05 16.70 -12.09
CA SER A 126 -2.27 17.49 -11.98
C SER A 126 -3.20 17.24 -13.17
N GLY A 127 -4.47 17.62 -13.02
CA GLY A 127 -5.45 17.54 -14.11
C GLY A 127 -5.95 16.13 -14.41
N THR A 128 -5.75 15.20 -13.46
CA THR A 128 -6.22 13.81 -13.52
C THR A 128 -7.30 13.57 -12.47
N ASN A 129 -8.08 12.50 -12.64
CA ASN A 129 -9.28 12.23 -11.87
C ASN A 129 -9.12 11.04 -10.95
N ASN A 130 -9.54 11.20 -9.70
CA ASN A 130 -9.72 10.10 -8.74
C ASN A 130 -8.48 9.20 -8.69
N ASN A 131 -7.31 9.81 -8.53
CA ASN A 131 -6.08 9.07 -8.38
C ASN A 131 -6.16 8.32 -7.04
N CYS A 132 -6.40 7.01 -7.09
CA CYS A 132 -6.57 6.18 -5.89
C CYS A 132 -5.21 5.64 -5.46
N ALA A 133 -4.80 4.51 -6.04
CA ALA A 133 -3.54 3.83 -5.72
C ALA A 133 -2.49 3.94 -6.83
N GLY A 134 -1.46 3.10 -6.74
CA GLY A 134 -0.36 3.15 -7.68
C GLY A 134 0.75 2.15 -7.39
N GLY A 135 1.87 2.33 -8.09
CA GLY A 135 3.05 1.48 -7.96
C GLY A 135 4.35 2.27 -8.12
N LYS A 136 5.27 2.09 -7.17
CA LYS A 136 6.65 2.55 -7.34
C LYS A 136 7.36 1.63 -8.33
N THR A 137 8.01 2.21 -9.33
CA THR A 137 8.81 1.44 -10.29
C THR A 137 10.19 1.12 -9.74
N PRO A 138 10.88 0.08 -10.25
CA PRO A 138 12.27 -0.22 -9.91
C PRO A 138 13.25 0.91 -10.24
N TRP A 139 12.91 1.81 -11.16
CA TRP A 139 13.71 2.97 -11.56
C TRP A 139 13.28 4.28 -10.89
N ASN A 140 12.63 4.18 -9.71
CA ASN A 140 12.34 5.30 -8.81
C ASN A 140 11.36 6.35 -9.37
N THR A 141 10.38 5.92 -10.16
CA THR A 141 9.20 6.72 -10.53
C THR A 141 7.95 6.21 -9.81
N TRP A 142 6.85 6.96 -9.91
CA TRP A 142 5.56 6.57 -9.34
C TRP A 142 4.48 6.50 -10.42
N LEU A 143 3.84 5.35 -10.53
CA LEU A 143 2.65 5.13 -11.35
C LEU A 143 1.42 5.48 -10.53
N SER A 144 0.71 6.55 -10.90
CA SER A 144 -0.56 6.96 -10.30
C SER A 144 -1.73 6.50 -11.17
N CYS A 145 -2.75 5.88 -10.58
CA CYS A 145 -3.86 5.30 -11.34
C CYS A 145 -5.17 6.04 -11.10
N GLU A 146 -5.82 6.50 -12.17
CA GLU A 146 -7.17 7.08 -12.12
C GLU A 146 -8.23 5.98 -11.95
N GLU A 147 -9.00 6.01 -10.86
CA GLU A 147 -10.09 5.07 -10.57
C GLU A 147 -11.41 5.52 -11.24
N ILE A 148 -11.42 5.52 -12.57
CA ILE A 148 -12.61 5.81 -13.38
C ILE A 148 -12.64 4.89 -14.62
N SER A 149 -13.81 4.74 -15.26
CA SER A 149 -14.00 3.78 -16.36
C SER A 149 -13.05 3.96 -17.56
N LEU A 150 -12.59 5.19 -17.83
CA LEU A 150 -11.62 5.51 -18.89
C LEU A 150 -10.31 6.06 -18.30
N GLY A 151 -9.99 5.63 -17.08
CA GLY A 151 -8.83 6.08 -16.33
C GLY A 151 -7.52 5.66 -16.99
N ARG A 152 -6.48 6.46 -16.75
CA ARG A 152 -5.13 6.16 -17.21
C ARG A 152 -4.20 5.88 -16.04
N VAL A 153 -3.12 5.19 -16.35
CA VAL A 153 -1.95 5.13 -15.49
C VAL A 153 -1.00 6.26 -15.90
N TRP A 154 -0.58 7.07 -14.93
CA TRP A 154 0.33 8.18 -15.13
C TRP A 154 1.66 7.88 -14.45
N GLU A 155 2.73 7.80 -15.21
CA GLU A 155 4.07 7.76 -14.64
C GLU A 155 4.54 9.18 -14.33
N THR A 156 4.83 9.41 -13.05
CA THR A 156 5.32 10.67 -12.50
C THR A 156 6.79 10.54 -12.15
N TYR A 157 7.51 11.66 -12.15
CA TYR A 157 8.97 11.68 -11.99
C TYR A 157 9.38 12.58 -10.81
N PRO A 158 9.32 12.08 -9.56
CA PRO A 158 9.60 12.86 -8.36
C PRO A 158 11.04 13.38 -8.26
N LEU A 159 11.97 12.77 -9.01
CA LEU A 159 13.36 13.22 -9.12
C LEU A 159 13.58 14.23 -10.27
N GLY A 160 12.52 14.63 -10.97
CA GLY A 160 12.55 15.57 -12.09
C GLY A 160 12.04 14.96 -13.39
N GLY A 161 11.23 15.74 -14.12
CA GLY A 161 10.60 15.34 -15.38
C GLY A 161 9.12 15.69 -15.42
N THR A 162 8.50 15.51 -16.58
CA THR A 162 7.05 15.73 -16.78
C THR A 162 6.32 14.41 -16.73
N ALA A 163 5.20 14.34 -16.02
CA ALA A 163 4.40 13.12 -15.96
C ALA A 163 3.89 12.70 -17.35
N VAL A 164 3.84 11.39 -17.60
CA VAL A 164 3.46 10.81 -18.90
C VAL A 164 2.41 9.74 -18.69
N ALA A 165 1.34 9.79 -19.49
CA ALA A 165 0.35 8.71 -19.54
C ALA A 165 0.98 7.44 -20.12
N ARG A 166 0.80 6.33 -19.42
CA ARG A 166 1.22 4.99 -19.86
C ARG A 166 0.01 4.21 -20.38
N PRO A 167 0.20 3.34 -21.38
CA PRO A 167 -0.81 2.35 -21.74
C PRO A 167 -1.16 1.48 -20.52
N ALA A 168 -2.45 1.17 -20.37
CA ALA A 168 -2.92 0.17 -19.43
C ALA A 168 -2.77 -1.24 -20.03
#